data_AF-A0A2G1YLA8-F1
#
_entry.id   AF-A0A2G1YLA8-F1
#
_cell.length_a   1.000
_cell.length_b   1.000
_cell.length_c   1.000
_cell.angle_alpha   90.00
_cell.angle_beta   90.00
_cell.angle_gamma   90.00
#
_symmetry.space_group_name_H-M   'P 1'
#
loop_
_entity.id
_entity.type
_entity.pdbx_description
1 polymer ?
#
loop_
_entity_poly.entity_id
_entity_poly.type
_entity_poly.pdbx_seq_one_letter_code
_entity_poly.pdbx_strand_id
1 'polypeptide(L)'
;MDLYLPIANLSVNALVIIGLGGLVGLLSGMFGVGGGFLTTPLLIFYGIPPTVAAASAASQVTGASVSGVVTHMARGTVDFRMGGVLI
;
A
#
# COMPACT_ATOMS: atom_id res chain seq x y z
N MET A 1 -15.42 -15.58 -8.78
CA MET A 1 -15.36 -14.22 -9.37
C MET A 1 -13.88 -13.96 -9.65
N ASP A 2 -13.38 -14.56 -10.72
CA ASP A 2 -11.96 -14.50 -11.04
C ASP A 2 -11.71 -13.26 -11.90
N LEU A 3 -10.89 -12.36 -11.37
CA LEU A 3 -10.43 -11.15 -12.00
C LEU A 3 -9.11 -11.46 -12.69
N TYR A 4 -9.11 -11.42 -14.03
CA TYR A 4 -7.87 -11.53 -14.79
C TYR A 4 -7.05 -10.26 -14.65
N LEU A 5 -5.83 -10.37 -14.13
CA LEU A 5 -4.87 -9.27 -14.04
C LEU A 5 -3.99 -9.28 -15.30
N PRO A 6 -4.25 -8.40 -16.30
CA PRO A 6 -3.50 -8.41 -17.56
C PRO A 6 -2.02 -8.06 -17.37
N ILE A 7 -1.70 -7.34 -16.30
CA ILE A 7 -0.33 -6.92 -15.96
C ILE A 7 0.46 -8.09 -15.33
N ALA A 8 -0.22 -8.97 -14.60
CA ALA A 8 0.40 -10.14 -13.94
C ALA A 8 0.22 -11.44 -14.75
N ASN A 9 -0.61 -11.43 -15.81
CA ASN A 9 -1.00 -12.60 -16.60
C ASN A 9 -1.53 -13.76 -15.72
N LEU A 10 -2.31 -13.41 -14.70
CA LEU A 10 -2.86 -14.35 -13.73
C LEU A 10 -4.34 -14.05 -13.46
N SER A 11 -5.12 -15.11 -13.31
CA SER A 11 -6.51 -15.04 -12.85
C SER A 11 -6.52 -15.10 -11.34
N VAL A 12 -7.04 -14.06 -10.70
CA VAL A 12 -7.03 -13.91 -9.25
C VAL A 12 -8.45 -13.79 -8.71
N ASN A 13 -8.75 -14.46 -7.61
CA ASN A 13 -10.06 -14.34 -6.98
C ASN A 13 -10.24 -12.94 -6.36
N ALA A 14 -11.22 -12.18 -6.85
CA ALA A 14 -11.45 -10.80 -6.42
C ALA A 14 -11.74 -10.68 -4.91
N LEU A 15 -12.45 -11.64 -4.33
CA LEU A 15 -12.77 -11.63 -2.90
C LEU A 15 -11.51 -11.79 -2.04
N VAL A 16 -10.56 -12.61 -2.50
CA VAL A 16 -9.29 -12.85 -1.81
C VAL A 16 -8.44 -11.58 -1.82
N ILE A 17 -8.29 -10.91 -2.97
CA ILE A 17 -7.55 -9.65 -3.07
C ILE A 17 -8.18 -8.55 -2.21
N ILE A 18 -9.50 -8.41 -2.24
CA ILE A 18 -10.18 -7.39 -1.43
C ILE A 18 -9.98 -7.66 0.07
N GLY A 19 -10.11 -8.92 0.51
CA GLY A 19 -9.85 -9.31 1.89
C GLY A 19 -8.41 -9.06 2.32
N LEU A 20 -7.45 -9.42 1.48
CA LEU A 20 -6.02 -9.15 1.69
C LEU A 20 -5.75 -7.65 1.77
N GLY A 21 -6.27 -6.87 0.82
CA GLY A 21 -6.11 -5.41 0.81
C GLY A 21 -6.72 -4.74 2.04
N GLY A 22 -7.88 -5.20 2.50
CA GLY A 22 -8.53 -4.72 3.72
C GLY A 22 -7.71 -5.04 4.98
N LEU A 23 -7.25 -6.29 5.13
CA LEU A 23 -6.41 -6.70 6.26
C LEU A 23 -5.11 -5.90 6.30
N VAL A 24 -4.42 -5.81 5.16
CA VAL A 24 -3.16 -5.09 5.06
C VAL A 24 -3.36 -3.61 5.28
N GLY A 25 -4.43 -3.01 4.75
CA GLY A 25 -4.78 -1.61 4.99
C GLY A 25 -5.03 -1.31 6.47
N LEU A 26 -5.77 -2.18 7.17
CA LEU A 26 -6.02 -2.05 8.61
C LEU A 26 -4.72 -2.13 9.41
N LEU A 27 -3.93 -3.19 9.21
CA LEU A 27 -2.67 -3.42 9.91
C LEU A 27 -1.68 -2.29 9.62
N SER A 28 -1.53 -1.91 8.35
CA SER A 28 -0.69 -0.79 7.93
C SER A 28 -1.09 0.53 8.59
N GLY A 29 -2.40 0.80 8.66
CA GLY A 29 -2.92 2.00 9.32
C GLY A 29 -2.62 2.01 10.81
N MET A 30 -2.71 0.86 11.49
CA MET A 30 -2.35 0.72 12.90
C MET A 30 -0.86 0.94 13.16
N PHE A 31 0.01 0.40 12.31
CA PHE A 31 1.45 0.55 12.47
C PHE A 31 1.98 1.91 11.97
N GLY A 32 1.23 2.63 11.14
CA GLY A 32 1.66 3.92 10.58
C GLY A 32 2.78 3.83 9.54
N VAL A 33 3.09 2.64 9.00
CA VAL A 33 4.27 2.38 8.15
C VAL A 33 3.96 2.51 6.64
N GLY A 34 2.73 2.85 6.26
CA GLY A 34 2.36 3.06 4.85
C GLY A 34 2.18 1.77 4.01
N GLY A 35 2.27 0.58 4.61
CA GLY A 35 1.68 -0.66 4.08
C GLY A 35 2.52 -1.44 3.08
N GLY A 36 3.49 -0.77 2.42
CA GLY A 36 4.37 -1.39 1.44
C GLY A 36 5.17 -2.59 1.97
N PHE A 37 5.49 -2.61 3.27
CA PHE A 37 6.22 -3.71 3.90
C PHE A 37 5.42 -5.01 4.01
N LEU A 38 4.08 -4.93 4.08
CA LEU A 38 3.18 -6.09 4.13
C LEU A 38 2.64 -6.45 2.75
N THR A 39 2.22 -5.44 1.97
CA THR A 39 1.58 -5.68 0.66
C THR A 39 2.53 -6.40 -0.29
N THR A 40 3.78 -5.96 -0.40
CA THR A 40 4.75 -6.53 -1.35
C THR A 40 5.00 -8.02 -1.13
N PRO A 41 5.40 -8.49 0.07
CA PRO A 41 5.63 -9.92 0.30
C PRO A 41 4.34 -10.76 0.18
N LEU A 42 3.19 -10.24 0.59
CA LEU A 42 1.92 -10.96 0.48
C LEU A 42 1.51 -11.19 -0.99
N LEU A 43 1.70 -10.20 -1.86
CA LEU A 43 1.44 -10.36 -3.29
C LEU A 43 2.43 -11.34 -3.95
N ILE A 44 3.70 -11.33 -3.52
CA ILE A 44 4.70 -12.30 -3.99
C ILE A 44 4.33 -13.72 -3.54
N PHE A 45 3.92 -13.92 -2.29
CA PHE A 45 3.43 -15.22 -1.80
C PHE A 45 2.18 -15.70 -2.53
N TYR A 46 1.33 -14.76 -2.99
CA TYR A 46 0.18 -15.06 -3.83
C TYR A 46 0.56 -15.50 -5.25
N GLY A 47 1.82 -15.37 -5.65
CA GLY A 47 2.33 -15.74 -6.97
C GLY A 47 2.35 -14.60 -7.98
N ILE A 48 2.10 -13.36 -7.55
CA ILE A 48 2.19 -12.18 -8.43
C ILE A 48 3.68 -11.87 -8.68
N PRO A 49 4.07 -11.56 -9.93
CA PRO A 49 5.46 -11.21 -10.25
C PRO A 49 5.99 -10.08 -9.34
N PRO A 50 7.24 -10.18 -8.84
CA PRO A 50 7.81 -9.19 -7.91
C PRO A 50 7.80 -7.76 -8.44
N THR A 51 7.97 -7.57 -9.75
CA THR A 51 7.92 -6.26 -10.41
C THR A 51 6.55 -5.61 -10.31
N VAL A 52 5.49 -6.39 -10.50
CA VAL A 52 4.09 -5.93 -10.39
C VAL A 52 3.73 -5.67 -8.93
N ALA A 53 4.12 -6.56 -8.04
CA ALA A 53 3.91 -6.40 -6.60
C ALA A 53 4.58 -5.13 -6.06
N ALA A 54 5.84 -4.87 -6.44
CA ALA A 54 6.58 -3.68 -6.04
C ALA A 54 5.95 -2.39 -6.58
N ALA A 55 5.54 -2.38 -7.86
CA ALA A 55 4.88 -1.24 -8.48
C ALA A 55 3.55 -0.91 -7.78
N SER A 56 2.71 -1.92 -7.53
CA SER A 56 1.44 -1.75 -6.82
C SER A 56 1.64 -1.25 -5.38
N ALA A 57 2.63 -1.79 -4.67
CA ALA A 57 2.95 -1.35 -3.31
C ALA A 57 3.45 0.10 -3.27
N ALA A 58 4.30 0.53 -4.21
CA ALA A 58 4.77 1.91 -4.28
C ALA A 58 3.63 2.90 -4.52
N SER A 59 2.71 2.59 -5.44
CA SER A 59 1.50 3.41 -5.65
C SER A 59 0.63 3.48 -4.39
N GLN A 60 0.46 2.37 -3.68
CA GLN A 60 -0.31 2.32 -2.45
C GLN A 60 0.33 3.17 -1.33
N VAL A 61 1.64 3.02 -1.10
CA VAL A 61 2.40 3.79 -0.12
C VAL A 61 2.28 5.27 -0.41
N THR A 62 2.43 5.67 -1.68
CA THR A 62 2.31 7.08 -2.08
C THR A 62 0.94 7.65 -1.70
N GLY A 63 -0.15 6.93 -2.00
CA GLY A 63 -1.50 7.35 -1.61
C GLY A 63 -1.68 7.45 -0.09
N ALA A 64 -1.17 6.46 0.65
CA ALA A 64 -1.24 6.45 2.12
C ALA A 64 -0.42 7.60 2.74
N SER A 65 0.78 7.87 2.23
CA SER A 65 1.64 8.97 2.68
C SER A 65 0.99 10.33 2.44
N VAL A 66 0.41 10.54 1.24
CA VAL A 66 -0.31 11.80 0.94
C VAL A 66 -1.51 11.97 1.87
N SER A 67 -2.32 10.93 2.07
CA SER A 67 -3.44 10.97 3.02
C SER A 67 -2.98 11.26 4.46
N GLY A 68 -1.87 10.66 4.89
CA GLY A 68 -1.26 10.89 6.19
C GLY A 68 -0.83 12.35 6.36
N VAL A 69 -0.12 12.92 5.38
CA VAL A 69 0.32 14.33 5.40
C VAL A 69 -0.89 15.26 5.44
N VAL A 70 -1.90 15.05 4.60
CA VAL A 70 -3.12 15.87 4.59
C VAL A 70 -3.81 15.85 5.97
N THR A 71 -3.90 14.66 6.59
CA THR A 71 -4.53 14.51 7.90
C THR A 71 -3.75 15.23 9.00
N HIS A 72 -2.42 15.12 9.02
CA HIS A 72 -1.58 15.83 9.99
C HIS A 72 -1.56 17.34 9.75
N MET A 73 -1.64 17.76 8.47
CA MET A 73 -1.70 19.16 8.09
C MET A 73 -2.99 19.80 8.60
N ALA A 74 -4.13 19.10 8.47
CA ALA A 74 -5.40 19.54 9.05
C ALA A 74 -5.37 19.64 10.58
N ARG A 75 -4.51 18.86 11.25
CA ARG A 75 -4.30 18.90 12.71
C ARG A 75 -3.22 19.90 13.15
N GLY A 76 -2.60 20.64 12.22
CA GLY A 76 -1.52 21.59 12.52
C GLY A 76 -0.25 20.95 13.10
N THR A 77 -0.05 19.64 12.91
CA THR A 77 1.05 18.86 13.50
C THR A 77 2.17 18.55 12.51
N VAL A 78 2.13 19.12 11.29
CA VAL A 78 3.18 18.92 10.29
C VAL A 78 4.31 19.92 10.52
N ASP A 79 5.47 19.39 10.90
CA ASP A 79 6.71 20.14 10.93
C ASP A 79 7.42 20.04 9.57
N PHE A 80 7.20 21.04 8.73
CA PHE A 80 7.84 21.13 7.41
C PHE A 80 9.35 21.36 7.49
N ARG A 81 9.87 21.95 8.57
CA ARG A 81 11.31 22.17 8.74
C ARG A 81 12.01 20.85 9.02
N MET A 82 11.49 20.06 9.95
CA MET A 82 12.01 18.73 10.22
C MET A 82 11.85 17.81 9.01
N GLY A 83 10.70 17.88 8.31
CA GLY A 83 10.47 17.11 7.08
C GLY A 83 11.49 17.41 5.98
N GLY A 84 11.87 18.67 5.78
CA GLY A 84 12.86 19.05 4.78
C GLY A 84 14.32 18.75 5.14
N VAL A 85 14.64 18.52 6.42
CA VAL A 85 15.99 18.15 6.87
C VAL A 85 16.21 16.64 6.88
N LEU A 86 15.13 15.86 7.06
CA LEU A 86 15.19 14.41 7.19
C LEU A 86 15.05 13.65 5.86
N ILE A 87 14.46 14.28 4.84
CA ILE A 87 14.41 13.79 3.45
C ILE A 87 15.77 13.96 2.78
#